data_AF-A0A6C0EUQ7-F1
#
_entry.id   AF-A0A6C0EUQ7-F1
#
_cell.length_a   1.000
_cell.length_b   1.000
_cell.length_c   1.000
_cell.angle_alpha   90.00
_cell.angle_beta   90.00
_cell.angle_gamma   90.00
#
_symmetry.space_group_name_H-M   'P 1'
#
loop_
_entity.id
_entity.type
_entity.pdbx_description
1 polymer ?
#
loop_
_entity_poly.entity_id
_entity_poly.type
_entity_poly.pdbx_seq_one_letter_code
_entity_poly.pdbx_strand_id
1 'polypeptide(L)'
;MNFIGNNPNMNLTQQQLDVTSKINQMLAQSSDALMCGPDCQKKRQTDKLKQQYVDAQTNIKTAPTQLKQAEKNYYTFAEGDAGYNKVLDKELTQKADKIGETMQQNFNESVNNATTLNDTYNSLYTNYQHVLELYNDYIDENDDLNRKIMKHGSDIVTTDRKTYYETQNYETLVSWYRIFRWIYFILVVVFIIAIFLADSASSLLRKIFMLILVIAYPLVITYVVTYAISVRDRIILLMPKNIYKSL
;
A
#
# COMPACT_ATOMS: atom_id res chain seq x y z
N MET A 1 -29.10 -107.99 -54.73
CA MET A 1 -28.98 -109.03 -53.69
C MET A 1 -27.94 -108.57 -52.67
N ASN A 2 -28.26 -108.75 -51.39
CA ASN A 2 -27.49 -108.48 -50.15
C ASN A 2 -27.56 -107.03 -49.61
N PHE A 3 -28.54 -106.73 -48.73
CA PHE A 3 -28.58 -106.87 -47.24
C PHE A 3 -27.93 -105.65 -46.55
N ILE A 4 -28.72 -104.64 -46.15
CA ILE A 4 -29.27 -104.41 -44.79
C ILE A 4 -28.25 -104.66 -43.67
N GLY A 5 -27.90 -103.58 -42.98
CA GLY A 5 -27.23 -103.57 -41.68
C GLY A 5 -27.45 -102.26 -40.93
N ASN A 6 -28.71 -101.80 -40.85
CA ASN A 6 -29.09 -100.70 -39.94
C ASN A 6 -29.02 -101.23 -38.50
N ASN A 7 -28.02 -100.76 -37.74
CA ASN A 7 -27.87 -101.05 -36.32
C ASN A 7 -28.44 -99.84 -35.52
N PRO A 8 -29.59 -99.95 -34.82
CA PRO A 8 -30.22 -98.83 -34.14
C PRO A 8 -29.54 -98.40 -32.83
N ASN A 9 -28.36 -98.94 -32.50
CA ASN A 9 -27.69 -98.73 -31.20
C ASN A 9 -26.62 -97.61 -31.18
N MET A 10 -26.45 -96.84 -32.26
CA MET A 10 -25.38 -95.82 -32.35
C MET A 10 -25.76 -94.45 -31.75
N ASN A 11 -27.03 -94.21 -31.41
CA ASN A 11 -27.49 -92.94 -30.83
C ASN A 11 -27.52 -92.95 -29.29
N LEU A 12 -27.72 -94.13 -28.68
CA LEU A 12 -27.74 -94.28 -27.22
C LEU A 12 -26.33 -94.12 -26.60
N THR A 13 -25.30 -94.58 -27.31
CA THR A 13 -23.90 -94.53 -26.88
C THR A 13 -23.31 -93.13 -26.98
N GLN A 14 -23.63 -92.36 -28.03
CA GLN A 14 -23.24 -90.95 -28.15
C GLN A 14 -23.89 -90.08 -27.05
N GLN A 15 -25.16 -90.35 -26.76
CA GLN A 15 -25.91 -89.65 -25.71
C GLN A 15 -25.43 -90.03 -24.31
N GLN A 16 -25.07 -91.31 -24.08
CA GLN A 16 -24.40 -91.74 -22.86
C GLN A 16 -23.03 -91.10 -22.68
N LEU A 17 -22.22 -90.98 -23.74
CA LEU A 17 -20.92 -90.29 -23.69
C LEU A 17 -21.04 -88.80 -23.35
N ASP A 18 -22.05 -88.10 -23.89
CA ASP A 18 -22.33 -86.69 -23.56
C ASP A 18 -22.88 -86.51 -22.13
N VAL A 19 -23.70 -87.45 -21.65
CA VAL A 19 -24.15 -87.45 -20.25
C VAL A 19 -22.99 -87.77 -19.30
N THR A 20 -22.11 -88.71 -19.66
CA THR A 20 -20.91 -89.03 -18.87
C THR A 20 -19.91 -87.89 -18.87
N SER A 21 -19.72 -87.17 -19.97
CA SER A 21 -18.84 -85.99 -20.01
C SER A 21 -19.39 -84.86 -19.13
N LYS A 22 -20.70 -84.62 -19.15
CA LYS A 22 -21.38 -83.65 -18.27
C LYS A 22 -21.34 -84.06 -16.80
N ILE A 23 -21.55 -85.35 -16.47
CA ILE A 23 -21.42 -85.86 -15.10
C ILE A 23 -19.97 -85.72 -14.62
N ASN A 24 -18.98 -86.03 -15.45
CA ASN A 24 -17.57 -85.84 -15.12
C ASN A 24 -17.22 -84.35 -14.93
N GLN A 25 -17.82 -83.46 -15.73
CA GLN A 25 -17.65 -82.01 -15.57
C GLN A 25 -18.32 -81.49 -14.28
N MET A 26 -19.51 -81.99 -13.93
CA MET A 26 -20.21 -81.65 -12.69
C MET A 26 -19.50 -82.22 -11.46
N LEU A 27 -18.97 -83.45 -11.53
CA LEU A 27 -18.16 -84.06 -10.49
C LEU A 27 -16.85 -83.31 -10.30
N ALA A 28 -16.19 -82.89 -11.39
CA ALA A 28 -14.99 -82.07 -11.32
C ALA A 28 -15.29 -80.69 -10.71
N GLN A 29 -16.38 -80.02 -11.09
CA GLN A 29 -16.79 -78.74 -10.50
C GLN A 29 -17.15 -78.87 -9.02
N SER A 30 -17.85 -79.93 -8.64
CA SER A 30 -18.25 -80.19 -7.26
C SER A 30 -17.05 -80.60 -6.39
N SER A 31 -16.14 -81.40 -6.93
CA SER A 31 -14.90 -81.80 -6.25
C SER A 31 -13.96 -80.61 -6.05
N ASP A 32 -13.81 -79.75 -7.06
CA ASP A 32 -12.99 -78.51 -6.97
C ASP A 32 -13.59 -77.53 -5.95
N ALA A 33 -14.92 -77.39 -5.89
CA ALA A 33 -15.61 -76.58 -4.88
C ALA A 33 -15.52 -77.14 -3.45
N LEU A 34 -15.46 -78.47 -3.30
CA LEU A 34 -15.30 -79.16 -2.01
C LEU A 34 -13.84 -79.14 -1.52
N MET A 35 -12.86 -79.14 -2.42
CA MET A 35 -11.43 -79.07 -2.08
C MET A 35 -10.94 -77.65 -1.79
N CYS A 36 -11.65 -76.62 -2.29
CA CYS A 36 -11.27 -75.22 -2.17
C CYS A 36 -12.35 -74.45 -1.38
N GLY A 37 -12.09 -74.20 -0.09
CA GLY A 37 -12.99 -73.42 0.78
C GLY A 37 -13.18 -71.95 0.37
N PRO A 38 -14.01 -71.16 1.09
CA PRO A 38 -14.38 -69.79 0.70
C PRO A 38 -13.19 -68.85 0.42
N ASP A 39 -12.12 -68.93 1.22
CA ASP A 39 -10.92 -68.11 1.04
C ASP A 39 -10.13 -68.50 -0.22
N CYS A 40 -10.08 -69.79 -0.53
CA CYS A 40 -9.43 -70.31 -1.73
C CYS A 40 -10.19 -69.87 -2.99
N GLN A 41 -11.54 -69.91 -2.97
CA GLN A 41 -12.37 -69.42 -4.07
C GLN A 41 -12.23 -67.90 -4.26
N LYS A 42 -12.23 -67.14 -3.17
CA LYS A 42 -12.00 -65.69 -3.19
C LYS A 42 -10.62 -65.36 -3.77
N LYS A 43 -9.57 -66.08 -3.36
CA LYS A 43 -8.21 -65.89 -3.88
C LYS A 43 -8.14 -66.19 -5.38
N ARG A 44 -8.69 -67.31 -5.83
CA ARG A 44 -8.72 -67.67 -7.25
C ARG A 44 -9.46 -66.64 -8.10
N GLN A 45 -10.60 -66.13 -7.61
CA GLN A 45 -11.34 -65.06 -8.27
C GLN A 45 -10.54 -63.75 -8.29
N THR A 46 -9.86 -63.42 -7.19
CA THR A 46 -9.01 -62.22 -7.09
C THR A 46 -7.82 -62.32 -8.05
N ASP A 47 -7.15 -63.46 -8.12
CA ASP A 47 -6.02 -63.71 -9.02
C ASP A 47 -6.48 -63.67 -10.49
N LYS A 48 -7.65 -64.22 -10.80
CA LYS A 48 -8.26 -64.11 -12.13
C LYS A 48 -8.52 -62.66 -12.53
N LEU A 49 -9.15 -61.87 -11.65
CA LEU A 49 -9.41 -60.45 -11.90
C LEU A 49 -8.12 -59.64 -12.02
N LYS A 50 -7.12 -59.94 -11.18
CA LYS A 50 -5.78 -59.34 -11.26
C LYS A 50 -5.12 -59.65 -12.59
N GLN A 51 -5.18 -60.90 -13.06
CA GLN A 51 -4.63 -61.28 -14.35
C GLN A 51 -5.34 -60.53 -15.49
N GLN A 52 -6.68 -60.48 -15.48
CA GLN A 52 -7.44 -59.71 -16.47
C GLN A 52 -7.05 -58.23 -16.49
N TYR A 53 -6.81 -57.63 -15.32
CA TYR A 53 -6.35 -56.25 -15.20
C TYR A 53 -4.93 -56.05 -15.78
N VAL A 54 -4.01 -56.97 -15.49
CA VAL A 54 -2.63 -56.94 -16.03
C VAL A 54 -2.63 -57.17 -17.54
N ASP A 55 -3.46 -58.08 -18.04
CA ASP A 55 -3.63 -58.33 -19.47
C ASP A 55 -4.19 -57.09 -20.18
N ALA A 56 -5.20 -56.44 -19.59
CA ALA A 56 -5.74 -55.19 -20.11
C ALA A 56 -4.68 -54.07 -20.13
N GLN A 57 -3.88 -53.91 -19.08
CA GLN A 57 -2.75 -52.97 -19.08
C GLN A 57 -1.71 -53.30 -20.16
N THR A 58 -1.42 -54.58 -20.34
CA THR A 58 -0.46 -55.03 -21.36
C THR A 58 -1.00 -54.72 -22.75
N ASN A 59 -2.28 -54.98 -23.00
CA ASN A 59 -2.94 -54.65 -24.25
C ASN A 59 -2.90 -53.13 -24.53
N ILE A 60 -3.12 -52.28 -23.53
CA ILE A 60 -2.99 -50.82 -23.69
C ILE A 60 -1.57 -50.43 -24.15
N LYS A 61 -0.54 -51.11 -23.65
CA LYS A 61 0.86 -50.84 -24.02
C LYS A 61 1.24 -51.41 -25.38
N THR A 62 0.72 -52.58 -25.76
CA THR A 62 1.10 -53.27 -27.00
C THR A 62 0.22 -52.90 -28.20
N ALA A 63 -1.04 -52.51 -27.97
CA ALA A 63 -2.00 -52.17 -29.02
C ALA A 63 -1.50 -51.08 -29.98
N PRO A 64 -0.84 -49.98 -29.55
CA PRO A 64 -0.35 -48.97 -30.48
C PRO A 64 0.71 -49.50 -31.46
N THR A 65 1.61 -50.36 -30.98
CA THR A 65 2.64 -50.98 -31.82
C THR A 65 2.02 -51.97 -32.78
N GLN A 66 1.07 -52.79 -32.32
CA GLN A 66 0.33 -53.72 -33.17
C GLN A 66 -0.46 -52.99 -34.25
N LEU A 67 -1.11 -51.87 -33.90
CA LEU A 67 -1.83 -51.02 -34.85
C LEU A 67 -0.90 -50.46 -35.91
N LYS A 68 0.25 -49.89 -35.53
CA LYS A 68 1.26 -49.38 -36.49
C LYS A 68 1.80 -50.47 -37.41
N GLN A 69 2.02 -51.67 -36.88
CA GLN A 69 2.47 -52.79 -37.70
C GLN A 69 1.39 -53.24 -38.69
N ALA A 70 0.13 -53.31 -38.24
CA ALA A 70 -1.00 -53.64 -39.11
C ALA A 70 -1.19 -52.58 -40.20
N GLU A 71 -1.07 -51.30 -39.85
CA GLU A 71 -1.11 -50.17 -40.77
C GLU A 71 -0.01 -50.26 -41.84
N LYS A 72 1.23 -50.50 -41.42
CA LYS A 72 2.35 -50.71 -42.33
C LYS A 72 2.08 -51.86 -43.30
N ASN A 73 1.68 -53.01 -42.77
CA ASN A 73 1.40 -54.20 -43.60
C ASN A 73 0.28 -53.92 -44.61
N TYR A 74 -0.77 -53.20 -44.20
CA TYR A 74 -1.90 -52.84 -45.06
C TYR A 74 -1.46 -51.94 -46.23
N TYR A 75 -0.78 -50.83 -45.95
CA TYR A 75 -0.38 -49.88 -46.99
C TYR A 75 0.74 -50.44 -47.88
N THR A 76 1.71 -51.18 -47.33
CA THR A 76 2.72 -51.86 -48.13
C THR A 76 2.09 -52.90 -49.06
N PHE A 77 1.04 -53.61 -48.64
CA PHE A 77 0.34 -54.55 -49.51
C PHE A 77 -0.50 -53.87 -50.59
N ALA A 78 -1.21 -52.80 -50.25
CA ALA A 78 -2.14 -52.11 -51.15
C ALA A 78 -1.42 -51.22 -52.19
N GLU A 79 -0.36 -50.52 -51.78
CA GLU A 79 0.27 -49.43 -52.56
C GLU A 79 1.80 -49.56 -52.64
N GLY A 80 2.37 -50.62 -52.07
CA GLY A 80 3.82 -50.78 -51.93
C GLY A 80 4.42 -49.88 -50.85
N ASP A 81 5.74 -49.95 -50.68
CA ASP A 81 6.46 -49.18 -49.66
C ASP A 81 6.31 -47.66 -49.85
N ALA A 82 6.12 -47.20 -51.09
CA ALA A 82 5.90 -45.79 -51.40
C ALA A 82 4.59 -45.26 -50.78
N GLY A 83 3.51 -46.05 -50.79
CA GLY A 83 2.24 -45.68 -50.16
C GLY A 83 2.36 -45.55 -48.65
N TYR A 84 3.00 -46.52 -47.98
CA TYR A 84 3.26 -46.45 -46.55
C TYR A 84 4.12 -45.24 -46.16
N ASN A 85 5.21 -45.00 -46.89
CA ASN A 85 6.09 -43.85 -46.63
C ASN A 85 5.35 -42.51 -46.73
N LYS A 86 4.38 -42.38 -47.65
CA LYS A 86 3.56 -41.16 -47.79
C LYS A 86 2.64 -40.94 -46.58
N VAL A 87 2.03 -42.00 -46.05
CA VAL A 87 1.20 -41.93 -44.84
C VAL A 87 2.06 -41.56 -43.62
N LEU A 88 3.21 -42.21 -43.48
CA LEU A 88 4.15 -41.94 -42.40
C LEU A 88 4.68 -40.49 -42.45
N ASP A 89 5.05 -40.01 -43.63
CA ASP A 89 5.52 -38.64 -43.83
C ASP A 89 4.46 -37.61 -43.43
N LYS A 90 3.20 -37.85 -43.80
CA LYS A 90 2.07 -37.01 -43.38
C LYS A 90 1.88 -37.02 -41.86
N GLU A 91 1.92 -38.19 -41.22
CA GLU A 91 1.78 -38.31 -39.76
C GLU A 91 2.92 -37.58 -39.03
N LEU A 92 4.15 -37.75 -39.49
CA LEU A 92 5.33 -37.11 -38.91
C LEU A 92 5.30 -35.59 -39.12
N THR A 93 4.88 -35.12 -40.29
CA THR A 93 4.69 -33.69 -40.57
C THR A 93 3.66 -33.08 -39.63
N GLN A 94 2.49 -33.70 -39.47
CA GLN A 94 1.45 -33.21 -38.55
C GLN A 94 1.93 -33.17 -37.09
N LYS A 95 2.76 -34.14 -36.67
CA LYS A 95 3.37 -34.14 -35.34
C LYS A 95 4.40 -33.04 -35.18
N ALA A 96 5.25 -32.83 -36.18
CA ALA A 96 6.24 -31.77 -36.19
C ALA A 96 5.57 -30.40 -36.13
N ASP A 97 4.52 -30.17 -36.92
CA ASP A 97 3.75 -28.93 -36.93
C ASP A 97 3.14 -28.66 -35.56
N LYS A 98 2.49 -29.66 -34.95
CA LYS A 98 1.89 -29.51 -33.61
C LYS A 98 2.92 -29.22 -32.52
N ILE A 99 4.10 -29.84 -32.60
CA ILE A 99 5.22 -29.55 -31.70
C ILE A 99 5.70 -28.11 -31.93
N GLY A 100 5.84 -27.68 -33.18
CA GLY A 100 6.23 -26.32 -33.55
C GLY A 100 5.24 -25.28 -33.01
N GLU A 101 3.93 -25.50 -33.19
CA GLU A 101 2.87 -24.65 -32.64
C GLU A 101 2.96 -24.55 -31.12
N THR A 102 3.13 -25.68 -30.43
CA THR A 102 3.24 -25.71 -28.97
C THR A 102 4.50 -24.98 -28.48
N MET A 103 5.63 -25.19 -29.15
CA MET A 103 6.88 -24.48 -28.86
C MET A 103 6.74 -22.98 -29.08
N GLN A 104 6.11 -22.56 -30.18
CA GLN A 104 5.87 -21.15 -30.49
C GLN A 104 4.95 -20.50 -29.45
N GLN A 105 3.89 -21.19 -29.03
CA GLN A 105 2.99 -20.71 -27.98
C GLN A 105 3.74 -20.52 -26.65
N ASN A 106 4.48 -21.54 -26.19
CA ASN A 106 5.26 -21.48 -24.96
C ASN A 106 6.34 -20.39 -25.01
N PHE A 107 6.97 -20.21 -26.17
CA PHE A 107 7.96 -19.15 -26.39
C PHE A 107 7.31 -17.77 -26.29
N ASN A 108 6.19 -17.55 -26.99
CA ASN A 108 5.45 -16.28 -26.93
C ASN A 108 4.97 -15.95 -25.51
N GLU A 109 4.47 -16.95 -24.78
CA GLU A 109 4.08 -16.79 -23.38
C GLU A 109 5.28 -16.39 -22.51
N SER A 110 6.43 -17.05 -22.69
CA SER A 110 7.66 -16.73 -21.97
C SER A 110 8.16 -15.31 -22.27
N VAL A 111 8.10 -14.87 -23.53
CA VAL A 111 8.46 -13.51 -23.95
C VAL A 111 7.51 -12.48 -23.33
N ASN A 112 6.20 -12.74 -23.33
CA ASN A 112 5.21 -11.86 -22.72
C ASN A 112 5.42 -11.75 -21.20
N ASN A 113 5.72 -12.86 -20.53
CA ASN A 113 6.02 -12.88 -19.10
C ASN A 113 7.30 -12.09 -18.79
N ALA A 114 8.36 -12.26 -19.59
CA ALA A 114 9.60 -11.51 -19.44
C ALA A 114 9.39 -10.00 -19.65
N THR A 115 8.59 -9.63 -20.66
CA THR A 115 8.22 -8.23 -20.94
C THR A 115 7.45 -7.64 -19.77
N THR A 116 6.44 -8.35 -19.26
CA THR A 116 5.64 -7.93 -18.11
C THR A 116 6.51 -7.75 -16.86
N LEU A 117 7.47 -8.65 -16.63
CA LEU A 117 8.40 -8.55 -15.51
C LEU A 117 9.31 -7.32 -15.64
N ASN A 118 9.79 -7.05 -16.86
CA ASN A 118 10.61 -5.86 -17.14
C ASN A 118 9.83 -4.55 -16.92
N ASP A 119 8.58 -4.49 -17.39
CA ASP A 119 7.70 -3.33 -17.20
C ASP A 119 7.37 -3.11 -15.72
N THR A 120 7.12 -4.20 -14.99
CA THR A 120 6.91 -4.17 -13.54
C THR A 120 8.15 -3.66 -12.82
N TYR A 121 9.34 -4.14 -13.19
CA TYR A 121 10.60 -3.67 -12.63
C TYR A 121 10.81 -2.17 -12.86
N ASN A 122 10.60 -1.69 -14.08
CA ASN A 122 10.73 -0.26 -14.41
C ASN A 122 9.74 0.61 -13.62
N SER A 123 8.51 0.12 -13.43
CA SER A 123 7.48 0.79 -12.64
C SER A 123 7.88 0.87 -11.16
N LEU A 124 8.39 -0.23 -10.60
CA LEU A 124 8.91 -0.26 -9.23
C LEU A 124 10.11 0.66 -9.04
N TYR A 125 11.02 0.70 -10.01
CA TYR A 125 12.17 1.59 -9.98
C TYR A 125 11.74 3.07 -9.99
N THR A 126 10.77 3.42 -10.83
CA THR A 126 10.19 4.77 -10.88
C THR A 126 9.50 5.14 -9.56
N ASN A 127 8.71 4.21 -9.00
CA ASN A 127 8.09 4.41 -7.69
C ASN A 127 9.11 4.62 -6.58
N TYR A 128 10.20 3.85 -6.58
CA TYR A 128 11.31 4.02 -5.64
C TYR A 128 11.94 5.42 -5.74
N GLN A 129 12.14 5.96 -6.95
CA GLN A 129 12.63 7.33 -7.13
C GLN A 129 11.67 8.36 -6.52
N HIS A 130 10.37 8.23 -6.73
CA HIS A 130 9.38 9.13 -6.12
C HIS A 130 9.34 9.03 -4.58
N VAL A 131 9.55 7.85 -4.02
CA VAL A 131 9.66 7.67 -2.57
C VAL A 131 10.90 8.37 -2.02
N LEU A 132 12.03 8.29 -2.73
CA LEU A 132 13.25 9.02 -2.36
C LEU A 132 13.08 10.53 -2.45
N GLU A 133 12.45 11.02 -3.51
CA GLU A 133 12.12 12.44 -3.69
C GLU A 133 11.26 12.94 -2.51
N LEU A 134 10.15 12.25 -2.22
CA LEU A 134 9.27 12.57 -1.10
C LEU A 134 9.99 12.54 0.26
N TYR A 135 10.91 11.59 0.45
CA TYR A 135 11.72 11.53 1.66
C TYR A 135 12.63 12.75 1.81
N ASN A 136 13.27 13.19 0.74
CA ASN A 136 14.11 14.39 0.74
C ASN A 136 13.26 15.64 0.99
N ASP A 137 12.07 15.75 0.39
CA ASP A 137 11.14 16.85 0.65
C ASP A 137 10.78 16.94 2.14
N TYR A 138 10.53 15.81 2.81
CA TYR A 138 10.28 15.81 4.25
C TYR A 138 11.49 16.23 5.08
N ILE A 139 12.71 15.90 4.66
CA ILE A 139 13.92 16.39 5.32
C ILE A 139 13.98 17.91 5.20
N ASP A 140 13.80 18.44 3.99
CA ASP A 140 13.88 19.87 3.72
C ASP A 140 12.78 20.65 4.45
N GLU A 141 11.55 20.13 4.50
CA GLU A 141 10.44 20.70 5.26
C GLU A 141 10.71 20.70 6.77
N ASN A 142 11.27 19.62 7.32
CA ASN A 142 11.62 19.56 8.73
C ASN A 142 12.72 20.57 9.09
N ASP A 143 13.74 20.70 8.24
CA ASP A 143 14.79 21.69 8.41
C ASP A 143 14.23 23.12 8.32
N ASP A 144 13.32 23.37 7.38
CA ASP A 144 12.64 24.66 7.27
C ASP A 144 11.76 24.99 8.49
N LEU A 145 10.99 24.00 8.97
CA LEU A 145 10.16 24.13 10.16
C LEU A 145 11.02 24.42 11.38
N ASN A 146 12.16 23.73 11.54
CA ASN A 146 13.10 23.98 12.62
C ASN A 146 13.69 25.39 12.56
N ARG A 147 14.06 25.88 11.35
CA ARG A 147 14.49 27.27 11.16
C ARG A 147 13.40 28.27 11.55
N LYS A 148 12.14 28.02 11.17
CA LYS A 148 10.99 28.86 11.56
C LYS A 148 10.77 28.87 13.07
N ILE A 149 10.85 27.71 13.73
CA ILE A 149 10.74 27.60 15.20
C ILE A 149 11.85 28.41 15.88
N MET A 150 13.10 28.27 15.44
CA MET A 150 14.23 29.03 15.99
C MET A 150 14.05 30.54 15.82
N LYS A 151 13.59 30.97 14.63
CA LYS A 151 13.30 32.38 14.35
C LYS A 151 12.19 32.92 15.25
N HIS A 152 11.06 32.22 15.35
CA HIS A 152 9.96 32.64 16.21
C HIS A 152 10.36 32.65 17.68
N GLY A 153 11.15 31.68 18.15
CA GLY A 153 11.70 31.69 19.52
C GLY A 153 12.57 32.92 19.77
N SER A 154 13.41 33.31 18.82
CA SER A 154 14.24 34.52 18.91
C SER A 154 13.40 35.80 18.88
N ASP A 155 12.39 35.88 18.00
CA ASP A 155 11.47 37.01 17.89
C ASP A 155 10.64 37.20 19.17
N ILE A 156 10.19 36.10 19.79
CA ILE A 156 9.48 36.14 21.08
C ILE A 156 10.40 36.70 22.17
N VAL A 157 11.62 36.17 22.31
CA VAL A 157 12.57 36.62 23.34
C VAL A 157 12.94 38.11 23.16
N THR A 158 13.08 38.58 21.91
CA THR A 158 13.37 39.99 21.64
C THR A 158 12.16 40.89 21.88
N THR A 159 10.95 40.44 21.53
CA THR A 159 9.70 41.16 21.76
C THR A 159 9.37 41.25 23.26
N ASP A 160 9.54 40.16 24.01
CA ASP A 160 9.36 40.13 25.46
C ASP A 160 10.34 41.07 26.15
N ARG A 161 11.60 41.09 25.71
CA ARG A 161 12.61 42.06 26.19
C ARG A 161 12.21 43.50 25.93
N LYS A 162 11.74 43.82 24.72
CA LYS A 162 11.28 45.17 24.39
C LYS A 162 10.09 45.58 25.26
N THR A 163 9.11 44.70 25.40
CA THR A 163 7.92 44.92 26.23
C THR A 163 8.30 45.14 27.69
N TYR A 164 9.26 44.36 28.22
CA TYR A 164 9.78 44.51 29.57
C TYR A 164 10.40 45.90 29.80
N TYR A 165 11.28 46.35 28.89
CA TYR A 165 11.91 47.68 29.01
C TYR A 165 10.91 48.82 28.84
N GLU A 166 9.95 48.70 27.92
CA GLU A 166 8.89 49.70 27.75
C GLU A 166 8.01 49.79 28.99
N THR A 167 7.65 48.65 29.57
CA THR A 167 6.85 48.57 30.82
C THR A 167 7.62 49.17 32.00
N GLN A 168 8.90 48.81 32.17
CA GLN A 168 9.73 49.35 33.25
C GLN A 168 9.90 50.86 33.16
N ASN A 169 10.13 51.39 31.95
CA ASN A 169 10.24 52.83 31.73
C ASN A 169 8.90 53.54 32.00
N TYR A 170 7.78 52.94 31.56
CA TYR A 170 6.44 53.47 31.83
C TYR A 170 6.13 53.49 33.33
N GLU A 171 6.37 52.40 34.05
CA GLU A 171 6.17 52.32 35.50
C GLU A 171 7.04 53.33 36.26
N THR A 172 8.30 53.46 35.85
CA THR A 172 9.23 54.44 36.43
C THR A 172 8.72 55.87 36.21
N LEU A 173 8.23 56.18 35.00
CA LEU A 173 7.65 57.49 34.67
C LEU A 173 6.38 57.79 35.49
N VAL A 174 5.49 56.80 35.64
CA VAL A 174 4.28 56.91 36.47
C VAL A 174 4.64 57.12 37.94
N SER A 175 5.68 56.46 38.44
CA SER A 175 6.18 56.63 39.80
C SER A 175 6.71 58.04 40.04
N TRP A 176 7.56 58.57 39.14
CA TRP A 176 8.03 59.96 39.20
C TRP A 176 6.88 60.96 39.16
N TYR A 177 5.91 60.77 38.26
CA TYR A 177 4.72 61.63 38.20
C TYR A 177 3.95 61.65 39.52
N ARG A 178 3.81 60.49 40.18
CA ARG A 178 3.17 60.38 41.50
C ARG A 178 3.94 61.16 42.57
N ILE A 179 5.27 61.05 42.59
CA ILE A 179 6.14 61.78 43.54
C ILE A 179 6.02 63.30 43.32
N PHE A 180 6.16 63.76 42.08
CA PHE A 180 6.06 65.19 41.76
C PHE A 180 4.68 65.78 42.08
N ARG A 181 3.61 64.99 41.93
CA ARG A 181 2.26 65.41 42.33
C ARG A 181 2.15 65.66 43.84
N TRP A 182 2.78 64.84 44.67
CA TRP A 182 2.83 65.08 46.13
C TRP A 182 3.66 66.30 46.49
N ILE A 183 4.85 66.46 45.89
CA ILE A 183 5.69 67.65 46.06
C ILE A 183 4.90 68.91 45.70
N TYR A 184 4.17 68.87 44.58
CA TYR A 184 3.32 69.96 44.14
C TYR A 184 2.27 70.36 45.19
N PHE A 185 1.51 69.39 45.72
CA PHE A 185 0.52 69.68 46.77
C PHE A 185 1.14 70.30 48.02
N ILE A 186 2.32 69.83 48.44
CA ILE A 186 3.06 70.41 49.56
C ILE A 186 3.42 71.87 49.27
N LEU A 187 3.94 72.17 48.08
CA LEU A 187 4.28 73.54 47.67
C LEU A 187 3.05 74.46 47.63
N VAL A 188 1.89 73.96 47.17
CA VAL A 188 0.64 74.73 47.19
C VAL A 188 0.23 75.06 48.62
N VAL A 189 0.32 74.12 49.57
CA VAL A 189 0.01 74.37 50.98
C VAL A 189 0.96 75.43 51.56
N VAL A 190 2.27 75.31 51.31
CA VAL A 190 3.27 76.30 51.74
C VAL A 190 2.98 77.67 51.13
N PHE A 191 2.61 77.72 49.85
CA PHE A 191 2.26 78.96 49.15
C PHE A 191 1.00 79.62 49.75
N ILE A 192 -0.02 78.83 50.10
CA ILE A 192 -1.21 79.32 50.80
C ILE A 192 -0.81 79.90 52.16
N ILE A 193 0.01 79.21 52.94
CA ILE A 193 0.47 79.71 54.23
C ILE A 193 1.26 81.03 54.06
N ALA A 194 2.16 81.08 53.07
CA ALA A 194 2.98 82.25 52.78
C ALA A 194 2.16 83.47 52.32
N ILE A 195 1.13 83.30 51.49
CA ILE A 195 0.33 84.42 50.97
C ILE A 195 -0.51 85.11 52.07
N PHE A 196 -0.85 84.35 53.12
CA PHE A 196 -1.59 84.85 54.28
C PHE A 196 -0.68 85.37 55.41
N LEU A 197 0.51 84.78 55.61
CA LEU A 197 1.46 85.25 56.62
C LEU A 197 2.32 86.44 56.16
N ALA A 198 2.62 86.56 54.87
CA ALA A 198 3.42 87.66 54.35
C ALA A 198 2.61 88.94 54.26
N ASP A 199 2.97 89.93 55.09
CA ASP A 199 2.40 91.27 55.04
C ASP A 199 2.75 91.90 53.69
N SER A 200 1.75 91.99 52.82
CA SER A 200 1.93 92.34 51.42
C SER A 200 0.84 93.30 51.00
N ALA A 201 1.24 94.43 50.40
CA ALA A 201 0.37 95.49 49.89
C ALA A 201 -0.53 95.08 48.70
N SER A 202 -0.64 93.78 48.41
CA SER A 202 -1.46 93.26 47.32
C SER A 202 -2.92 93.12 47.75
N SER A 203 -3.84 93.55 46.88
CA SER A 203 -5.28 93.46 47.15
C SER A 203 -5.73 92.00 47.27
N LEU A 204 -6.68 91.75 48.17
CA LEU A 204 -7.22 90.41 48.48
C LEU A 204 -7.72 89.68 47.22
N LEU A 205 -8.31 90.42 46.27
CA LEU A 205 -8.75 89.90 44.97
C LEU A 205 -7.60 89.28 44.15
N ARG A 206 -6.42 89.91 44.13
CA ARG A 206 -5.24 89.40 43.40
C ARG A 206 -4.68 88.15 44.06
N LYS A 207 -4.72 88.06 45.40
CA LYS A 207 -4.30 86.86 46.16
C LYS A 207 -5.20 85.66 45.84
N ILE A 208 -6.52 85.85 45.86
CA ILE A 208 -7.49 84.79 45.49
C ILE A 208 -7.29 84.35 44.04
N PHE A 209 -7.13 85.30 43.11
CA PHE A 209 -6.92 84.97 41.70
C PHE A 209 -5.64 84.14 41.48
N MET A 210 -4.52 84.52 42.10
CA MET A 210 -3.28 83.73 42.02
C MET A 210 -3.44 82.33 42.61
N LEU A 211 -4.18 82.19 43.72
CA LEU A 211 -4.46 80.89 44.33
C LEU A 211 -5.30 79.99 43.41
N ILE A 212 -6.33 80.55 42.76
CA ILE A 212 -7.15 79.82 41.78
C ILE A 212 -6.27 79.34 40.61
N LEU A 213 -5.38 80.21 40.09
CA LEU A 213 -4.50 79.88 38.97
C LEU A 213 -3.55 78.74 39.34
N VAL A 214 -2.93 78.81 40.52
CA VAL A 214 -2.06 77.74 41.03
C VAL A 214 -2.87 76.45 41.19
N ILE A 215 -4.03 76.45 41.85
CA ILE A 215 -4.82 75.21 42.01
C ILE A 215 -5.27 74.63 40.65
N ALA A 216 -5.61 75.47 39.68
CA ALA A 216 -6.03 75.05 38.35
C ALA A 216 -4.87 74.56 37.47
N TYR A 217 -3.63 74.97 37.75
CA TYR A 217 -2.43 74.64 36.96
C TYR A 217 -2.28 73.15 36.58
N PRO A 218 -2.36 72.16 37.50
CA PRO A 218 -2.18 70.74 37.17
C PRO A 218 -3.25 70.21 36.21
N LEU A 219 -4.43 70.83 36.16
CA LEU A 219 -5.50 70.45 35.24
C LEU A 219 -5.28 71.02 33.84
N VAL A 220 -4.75 72.25 33.75
CA VAL A 220 -4.55 72.95 32.48
C VAL A 220 -3.27 72.48 31.77
N ILE A 221 -2.20 72.24 32.53
CA ILE A 221 -0.89 71.91 31.96
C ILE A 221 -0.88 70.63 31.13
N THR A 222 -1.69 69.63 31.50
CA THR A 222 -1.78 68.36 30.76
C THR A 222 -2.31 68.57 29.35
N TYR A 223 -3.35 69.39 29.17
CA TYR A 223 -3.89 69.74 27.85
C TYR A 223 -2.91 70.57 27.02
N VAL A 224 -2.20 71.51 27.65
CA VAL A 224 -1.20 72.35 26.96
C VAL A 224 -0.05 71.48 26.46
N VAL A 225 0.45 70.56 27.29
CA VAL A 225 1.57 69.67 26.93
C VAL A 225 1.16 68.68 25.84
N THR A 226 -0.01 68.04 25.92
CA THR A 226 -0.47 67.12 24.87
C THR A 226 -0.68 67.83 23.53
N TYR A 227 -1.23 69.04 23.57
CA TYR A 227 -1.36 69.88 22.38
C TYR A 227 0.01 70.22 21.78
N ALA A 228 0.97 70.68 22.60
CA ALA A 228 2.31 71.01 22.15
C ALA A 228 3.05 69.80 21.53
N ILE A 229 2.91 68.61 22.13
CA ILE A 229 3.46 67.36 21.58
C ILE A 229 2.83 67.03 20.24
N SER A 230 1.50 67.14 20.11
CA SER A 230 0.81 66.86 18.85
C SER A 230 1.24 67.80 17.72
N VAL A 231 1.52 69.07 18.04
CA VAL A 231 2.05 70.06 17.09
C VAL A 231 3.48 69.69 16.70
N ARG A 232 4.34 69.35 17.66
CA ARG A 232 5.70 68.85 17.39
C ARG A 232 5.68 67.64 16.45
N ASP A 233 4.84 66.65 16.72
CA ASP A 233 4.79 65.42 15.93
C ASP A 233 4.34 65.69 14.49
N ARG A 234 3.38 66.62 14.30
CA ARG A 234 3.01 67.11 12.96
C ARG A 234 4.17 67.80 12.24
N ILE A 235 4.96 68.60 12.95
CA ILE A 235 6.14 69.27 12.38
C ILE A 235 7.23 68.23 12.02
N ILE A 236 7.47 67.24 12.87
CA ILE A 236 8.45 66.16 12.59
C ILE A 236 8.02 65.31 11.40
N LEU A 237 6.72 65.03 11.24
CA LEU A 237 6.18 64.33 10.07
C LEU A 237 6.39 65.10 8.76
N LEU A 238 6.47 66.44 8.81
CA LEU A 238 6.73 67.30 7.64
C LEU A 238 8.23 67.42 7.31
N MET A 239 9.13 67.01 8.20
CA MET A 239 10.58 67.01 7.93
C MET A 239 10.98 65.74 7.16
N PRO A 240 11.82 65.84 6.11
CA PRO A 240 12.27 64.68 5.35
C PRO A 240 13.03 63.71 6.26
N LYS A 241 12.59 62.43 6.28
CA LYS A 241 13.24 61.38 7.07
C LYS A 241 14.62 61.08 6.49
N ASN A 242 15.68 61.28 7.29
CA ASN A 242 17.04 60.97 6.89
C ASN A 242 17.26 59.45 6.89
N ILE A 243 17.50 58.89 5.70
CA ILE A 243 17.57 57.44 5.42
C ILE A 243 18.74 56.75 6.14
N TYR A 244 19.77 57.50 6.57
CA TYR A 244 20.97 56.94 7.21
C TYR A 244 20.88 56.71 8.74
N LYS A 245 19.70 56.87 9.36
CA LYS A 245 19.51 56.66 10.81
C LYS A 245 18.39 55.70 11.19
N SER A 246 17.82 54.95 10.25
CA SER A 246 16.89 53.85 10.58
C SER A 246 17.58 52.50 10.42
N LEU A 247 18.17 52.02 11.51
CA LEU A 247 18.48 50.62 11.80
C LEU A 247 17.70 50.25 13.05
#